data_AF-A0A521TLR2-F1
#
_entry.id   AF-A0A521TLR2-F1
#
_cell.length_a   1.000
_cell.length_b   1.000
_cell.length_c   1.000
_cell.angle_alpha   90.00
_cell.angle_beta   90.00
_cell.angle_gamma   90.00
#
_symmetry.space_group_name_H-M   'P 1'
#
loop_
_entity.id
_entity.type
_entity.pdbx_description
1 polymer ?
#
loop_
_entity_poly.entity_id
_entity_poly.type
_entity_poly.pdbx_seq_one_letter_code
_entity_poly.pdbx_strand_id
1 'polypeptide(L)'
;MWRSLVAWVLVVGLAWSAWLGAGQLYAWEYSVGHFAFARVGAPALHFVLGGLGVALDVVAVLALLLPRPRGFGVVLGALIFGLAHDLVSLRLVSADLDGARRVYAAGRVEQGSIASEAALDALFSPAGQHQLATIAFLFALAGMALLIVIRPYFEPR
;
A
#
# COMPACT_ATOMS: atom_id res chain seq x y z
N MET A 1 6.56 25.06 12.64
CA MET A 1 7.65 24.38 11.90
C MET A 1 7.53 22.85 11.94
N TRP A 2 7.44 22.23 13.12
CA TRP A 2 7.37 20.76 13.24
C TRP A 2 6.12 20.13 12.58
N ARG A 3 4.94 20.77 12.67
CA ARG A 3 3.71 20.27 12.03
C ARG A 3 3.81 20.18 10.50
N SER A 4 4.50 21.13 9.89
CA SER A 4 4.78 21.13 8.45
C SER A 4 5.69 19.96 8.06
N LEU A 5 6.67 19.62 8.92
CA LEU A 5 7.54 18.46 8.70
C LEU A 5 6.75 17.15 8.80
N VAL A 6 5.84 17.02 9.77
CA VAL A 6 4.99 15.83 9.88
C VAL A 6 4.04 15.69 8.67
N ALA A 7 3.47 16.80 8.18
CA ALA A 7 2.68 16.79 6.96
C ALA A 7 3.52 16.31 5.76
N TRP A 8 4.78 16.74 5.65
CA TRP A 8 5.69 16.26 4.60
C TRP A 8 5.99 14.77 4.69
N VAL A 9 6.12 14.20 5.90
CA VAL A 9 6.28 12.74 6.07
C VAL A 9 5.07 12.00 5.49
N LEU A 10 3.85 12.47 5.75
CA LEU A 10 2.64 11.88 5.17
C LEU A 10 2.57 12.07 3.65
N VAL A 11 2.95 13.24 3.14
CA VAL A 11 3.01 13.50 1.69
C VAL A 11 3.94 12.50 1.00
N VAL A 12 5.17 12.35 1.52
CA VAL A 12 6.15 11.42 0.94
C VAL A 12 5.65 9.98 1.04
N GLY A 13 5.09 9.59 2.19
CA GLY A 13 4.57 8.23 2.39
C GLY A 13 3.43 7.88 1.44
N LEU A 14 2.44 8.76 1.28
CA LEU A 14 1.30 8.54 0.39
C LEU A 14 1.71 8.63 -1.09
N ALA A 15 2.61 9.55 -1.46
CA ALA A 15 3.13 9.61 -2.83
C ALA A 15 3.91 8.35 -3.20
N TRP A 16 4.69 7.82 -2.26
CA TRP A 16 5.40 6.54 -2.42
C TRP A 16 4.44 5.36 -2.58
N SER A 17 3.39 5.30 -1.75
CA SER A 17 2.33 4.30 -1.84
C SER A 17 1.62 4.35 -3.21
N ALA A 18 1.23 5.53 -3.67
CA ALA A 18 0.62 5.73 -4.98
C ALA A 18 1.53 5.25 -6.12
N TRP A 19 2.83 5.56 -6.04
CA TRP A 19 3.81 5.10 -7.01
C TRP A 19 3.93 3.57 -7.05
N LEU A 20 4.03 2.92 -5.89
CA LEU A 20 4.06 1.45 -5.80
C LEU A 20 2.78 0.82 -6.33
N GLY A 21 1.62 1.36 -5.98
CA GLY A 21 0.32 0.89 -6.46
C GLY A 21 0.20 1.01 -7.99
N ALA A 22 0.57 2.15 -8.56
CA ALA A 22 0.58 2.35 -10.01
C ALA A 22 1.54 1.40 -10.72
N GLY A 23 2.73 1.17 -10.14
CA GLY A 23 3.70 0.20 -10.65
C GLY A 23 3.15 -1.23 -10.68
N GLN A 24 2.41 -1.66 -9.65
CA GLN A 24 1.78 -2.97 -9.62
C GLN A 24 0.67 -3.12 -10.67
N LEU A 25 -0.09 -2.06 -10.93
CA LEU A 25 -1.12 -2.04 -11.98
C LEU A 25 -0.52 -2.05 -13.39
N TYR A 26 0.60 -1.34 -13.57
CA TYR A 26 1.30 -1.28 -14.85
C TYR A 26 1.97 -2.63 -15.19
N ALA A 27 2.70 -3.21 -14.24
CA ALA A 27 3.38 -4.50 -14.37
C ALA A 27 2.52 -5.68 -13.87
N TRP A 28 1.22 -5.63 -14.13
CA TRP A 28 0.22 -6.54 -13.55
C TRP A 28 0.49 -8.02 -13.84
N GLU A 29 1.06 -8.35 -15.01
CA GLU A 29 1.40 -9.74 -15.40
C GLU A 29 2.35 -10.41 -14.40
N TYR A 30 3.17 -9.61 -13.72
CA TYR A 30 4.16 -10.05 -12.74
C TYR A 30 3.81 -9.61 -11.31
N SER A 31 2.61 -9.09 -11.10
CA SER A 31 2.13 -8.61 -9.81
C SER A 31 1.56 -9.75 -8.98
N VAL A 32 2.07 -9.91 -7.76
CA VAL A 32 1.53 -10.83 -6.75
C VAL A 32 0.06 -10.50 -6.45
N GLY A 33 -0.31 -9.22 -6.46
CA GLY A 33 -1.70 -8.78 -6.26
C GLY A 33 -2.62 -9.29 -7.38
N HIS A 34 -2.24 -9.11 -8.64
CA HIS A 34 -3.02 -9.61 -9.76
C HIS A 34 -3.19 -11.13 -9.71
N PHE A 35 -2.09 -11.87 -9.47
CA PHE A 35 -2.13 -13.33 -9.28
C PHE A 35 -3.13 -13.75 -8.20
N ALA A 36 -3.06 -13.11 -7.02
CA ALA A 36 -3.90 -13.44 -5.88
C ALA A 36 -5.41 -13.26 -6.17
N PHE A 37 -5.78 -12.19 -6.89
CA PHE A 37 -7.16 -11.95 -7.32
C PHE A 37 -7.60 -12.82 -8.49
N ALA A 38 -6.71 -13.10 -9.44
CA ALA A 38 -7.00 -13.98 -10.58
C ALA A 38 -7.31 -15.41 -10.11
N ARG A 39 -6.57 -15.92 -9.12
CA ARG A 39 -6.75 -17.26 -8.55
C ARG A 39 -8.14 -17.49 -7.94
N VAL A 40 -8.76 -16.43 -7.42
CA VAL A 40 -10.14 -16.48 -6.88
C VAL A 40 -11.21 -16.11 -7.92
N GLY A 41 -10.84 -16.03 -9.20
CA GLY A 41 -11.76 -15.70 -10.29
C GLY A 41 -12.17 -14.23 -10.36
N ALA A 42 -11.43 -13.34 -9.69
CA ALA A 42 -11.77 -11.92 -9.60
C ALA A 42 -10.62 -10.97 -10.04
N PRO A 43 -9.94 -11.21 -11.18
CA PRO A 43 -8.79 -10.40 -11.61
C PRO A 43 -9.14 -8.92 -11.79
N ALA A 44 -10.38 -8.60 -12.21
CA ALA A 44 -10.84 -7.23 -12.35
C ALA A 44 -10.82 -6.44 -11.03
N LEU A 45 -11.00 -7.11 -9.88
CA LEU A 45 -10.96 -6.44 -8.58
C LEU A 45 -9.56 -5.94 -8.23
N HIS A 46 -8.49 -6.55 -8.75
CA HIS A 46 -7.14 -6.02 -8.60
C HIS A 46 -7.04 -4.60 -9.17
N PHE A 47 -7.55 -4.38 -10.38
CA PHE A 47 -7.49 -3.08 -11.05
C PHE A 47 -8.42 -2.06 -10.40
N VAL A 48 -9.62 -2.46 -10.01
CA VAL A 48 -10.58 -1.57 -9.36
C VAL A 48 -10.07 -1.12 -8.00
N LEU A 49 -9.65 -2.05 -7.15
CA LEU A 49 -9.19 -1.72 -5.80
C LEU A 49 -7.82 -1.05 -5.81
N GLY A 50 -6.88 -1.53 -6.63
CA GLY A 50 -5.58 -0.91 -6.78
C GLY A 50 -5.68 0.51 -7.37
N GLY A 51 -6.51 0.69 -8.42
CA GLY A 51 -6.75 2.00 -9.02
C GLY A 51 -7.41 2.98 -8.06
N LEU A 52 -8.38 2.50 -7.27
CA LEU A 52 -9.00 3.30 -6.21
C LEU A 52 -7.98 3.68 -5.12
N GLY A 53 -7.10 2.76 -4.71
CA GLY A 53 -6.03 3.03 -3.76
C GLY A 53 -5.08 4.13 -4.25
N VAL A 54 -4.59 4.01 -5.48
CA VAL A 54 -3.74 5.03 -6.11
C VAL A 54 -4.44 6.39 -6.17
N ALA A 55 -5.71 6.42 -6.59
CA ALA A 55 -6.47 7.65 -6.65
C ALA A 55 -6.66 8.29 -5.26
N LEU A 56 -6.97 7.50 -4.24
CA LEU A 56 -7.13 7.97 -2.86
C LEU A 56 -5.81 8.53 -2.31
N ASP A 57 -4.68 7.87 -2.53
CA ASP A 57 -3.37 8.35 -2.09
C ASP A 57 -3.00 9.67 -2.78
N VAL A 58 -3.23 9.80 -4.09
CA VAL A 58 -3.00 11.06 -4.82
C VAL A 58 -3.89 12.18 -4.29
N VAL A 59 -5.18 11.92 -4.08
CA VAL A 59 -6.12 12.93 -3.56
C VAL A 59 -5.77 13.30 -2.10
N ALA A 60 -5.26 12.35 -1.30
CA ALA A 60 -4.76 12.61 0.05
C ALA A 60 -3.49 13.47 0.05
N VAL A 61 -2.55 13.23 -0.87
CA VAL A 61 -1.38 14.10 -1.09
C VAL A 61 -1.82 15.52 -1.43
N LEU A 62 -2.77 15.67 -2.36
CA LEU A 62 -3.30 16.99 -2.73
C LEU A 62 -3.99 17.68 -1.53
N ALA A 63 -4.72 16.93 -0.71
CA ALA A 63 -5.34 17.44 0.51
C ALA A 63 -4.31 17.90 1.56
N LEU A 64 -3.14 17.27 1.63
CA LEU A 64 -2.03 17.68 2.49
C LEU A 64 -1.30 18.91 1.95
N LEU A 65 -1.18 19.07 0.63
CA LEU A 65 -0.54 20.23 0.01
C LEU A 65 -1.45 21.47 0.01
N LEU A 66 -2.77 21.27 -0.06
CA LEU A 66 -3.79 22.32 -0.06
C LEU A 66 -4.77 22.10 1.10
N PRO A 67 -4.33 22.33 2.36
CA PRO A 67 -5.10 21.96 3.54
C PRO A 67 -6.45 22.68 3.61
N ARG A 68 -7.50 21.89 3.80
CA ARG A 68 -8.88 22.31 4.09
C ARG A 68 -9.50 21.36 5.12
N PRO A 69 -10.56 21.75 5.84
CA PRO A 69 -11.18 20.90 6.88
C PRO A 69 -11.59 19.51 6.38
N ARG A 70 -12.10 19.42 5.14
CA ARG A 70 -12.47 18.16 4.51
C ARG A 70 -11.27 17.26 4.18
N GLY A 71 -10.08 17.84 4.03
CA GLY A 71 -8.85 17.12 3.72
C GLY A 71 -8.44 16.12 4.77
N PHE A 72 -8.75 16.37 6.06
CA PHE A 72 -8.51 15.40 7.13
C PHE A 72 -9.23 14.07 6.86
N GLY A 73 -10.51 14.12 6.50
CA GLY A 73 -11.31 12.92 6.22
C GLY A 73 -10.83 12.16 4.98
N VAL A 74 -10.32 12.88 3.97
CA VAL A 74 -9.71 12.29 2.78
C VAL A 74 -8.47 11.49 3.14
N VAL A 75 -7.53 12.10 3.89
CA VAL A 75 -6.28 11.43 4.28
C VAL A 75 -6.57 10.23 5.20
N LEU A 76 -7.51 10.38 6.14
CA LEU A 76 -7.93 9.28 6.99
C LEU A 76 -8.53 8.12 6.18
N GLY A 77 -9.39 8.44 5.20
CA GLY A 77 -10.00 7.47 4.31
C GLY A 77 -8.96 6.70 3.48
N ALA A 78 -7.95 7.39 2.94
CA ALA A 78 -6.85 6.77 2.21
C ALA A 78 -6.06 5.79 3.10
N LEU A 79 -5.72 6.18 4.33
CA LEU A 79 -5.00 5.32 5.28
C LEU A 79 -5.81 4.06 5.66
N ILE A 80 -7.11 4.21 5.94
CA ILE A 80 -8.00 3.09 6.27
C ILE A 80 -8.15 2.15 5.07
N PHE A 81 -8.35 2.72 3.88
CA PHE A 81 -8.47 1.95 2.64
C PHE A 81 -7.20 1.17 2.34
N GLY A 82 -6.02 1.80 2.43
CA GLY A 82 -4.73 1.16 2.23
C GLY A 82 -4.53 -0.02 3.16
N LEU A 83 -4.79 0.16 4.46
CA LEU A 83 -4.71 -0.94 5.44
C LEU A 83 -5.68 -2.09 5.09
N ALA A 84 -6.94 -1.78 4.78
CA ALA A 84 -7.93 -2.80 4.44
C ALA A 84 -7.53 -3.57 3.15
N HIS A 85 -7.06 -2.85 2.14
CA HIS A 85 -6.60 -3.43 0.87
C HIS A 85 -5.37 -4.34 1.07
N ASP A 86 -4.41 -3.92 1.87
CA ASP A 86 -3.21 -4.71 2.18
C ASP A 86 -3.57 -6.00 2.94
N LEU A 87 -4.48 -5.90 3.92
CA LEU A 87 -4.95 -7.08 4.67
C LEU A 87 -5.70 -8.08 3.78
N VAL A 88 -6.55 -7.59 2.87
CA VAL A 88 -7.25 -8.44 1.88
C VAL A 88 -6.22 -9.11 0.95
N SER A 89 -5.28 -8.33 0.43
CA SER A 89 -4.24 -8.83 -0.48
C SER A 89 -3.36 -9.89 0.19
N LEU A 90 -2.87 -9.62 1.42
CA LEU A 90 -2.13 -10.58 2.23
C LEU A 90 -2.94 -11.85 2.49
N ARG A 91 -4.24 -11.73 2.78
CA ARG A 91 -5.09 -12.90 2.98
C ARG A 91 -5.20 -13.75 1.70
N LEU A 92 -5.37 -13.12 0.54
CA LEU A 92 -5.44 -13.83 -0.74
C LEU A 92 -4.10 -14.51 -1.10
N VAL A 93 -2.98 -13.83 -0.84
CA VAL A 93 -1.61 -14.35 -1.02
C VAL A 93 -1.33 -15.51 -0.08
N SER A 94 -1.73 -15.43 1.18
CA SER A 94 -1.51 -16.48 2.19
C SER A 94 -2.12 -17.84 1.85
N ALA A 95 -3.08 -17.86 0.91
CA ALA A 95 -3.74 -19.08 0.49
C ALA A 95 -3.05 -19.79 -0.69
N ASP A 96 -2.00 -19.21 -1.28
CA ASP A 96 -1.07 -19.87 -2.19
C ASP A 96 0.29 -19.15 -2.21
N LEU A 97 1.11 -19.44 -1.19
CA LEU A 97 2.42 -18.80 -1.02
C LEU A 97 3.42 -19.23 -2.10
N ASP A 98 3.38 -20.49 -2.53
CA ASP A 98 4.29 -20.99 -3.56
C ASP A 98 4.01 -20.34 -4.92
N GLY A 99 2.73 -20.17 -5.27
CA GLY A 99 2.31 -19.44 -6.45
C GLY A 99 2.75 -17.98 -6.39
N ALA A 100 2.48 -17.30 -5.28
CA ALA A 100 2.88 -15.91 -5.08
C ALA A 100 4.42 -15.73 -5.14
N ARG A 101 5.17 -16.66 -4.56
CA ARG A 101 6.64 -16.72 -4.61
C ARG A 101 7.16 -16.79 -6.04
N ARG A 102 6.59 -17.69 -6.86
CA ARG A 102 7.00 -17.84 -8.28
C ARG A 102 6.72 -16.58 -9.09
N VAL A 103 5.54 -15.98 -8.92
CA VAL A 103 5.17 -14.72 -9.61
C VAL A 103 6.09 -13.58 -9.18
N TYR A 104 6.34 -13.44 -7.88
CA TYR A 104 7.25 -12.42 -7.38
C TYR A 104 8.68 -12.60 -7.91
N ALA A 105 9.21 -13.83 -7.89
CA ALA A 105 10.54 -14.12 -8.43
C ALA A 105 10.64 -13.78 -9.93
N ALA A 106 9.64 -14.16 -10.73
CA ALA A 106 9.56 -13.81 -12.14
C ALA A 106 9.51 -12.28 -12.36
N GLY A 107 8.71 -11.57 -11.56
CA GLY A 107 8.63 -10.11 -11.63
C GLY A 107 9.92 -9.39 -11.25
N ARG A 108 10.70 -9.93 -10.31
CA ARG A 108 12.03 -9.38 -10.00
C ARG A 108 12.97 -9.52 -11.19
N VAL A 109 12.99 -10.69 -11.83
CA VAL A 109 13.82 -10.94 -13.02
C VAL A 109 13.49 -9.96 -14.13
N GLU A 110 12.20 -9.74 -14.42
CA GLU A 110 11.75 -8.77 -15.41
C GLU A 110 12.17 -7.32 -15.08
N GLN A 111 12.20 -6.98 -13.78
CA GLN A 111 12.69 -5.69 -13.29
C GLN A 111 14.23 -5.59 -13.24
N GLY A 112 14.96 -6.57 -13.79
CA GLY A 112 16.42 -6.58 -13.82
C GLY A 112 17.07 -6.86 -12.47
N SER A 113 16.36 -7.53 -11.55
CA SER A 113 16.89 -7.89 -10.23
C SER A 113 16.63 -9.35 -9.88
N ILE A 114 17.53 -9.98 -9.16
CA ILE A 114 17.35 -11.37 -8.70
C ILE A 114 17.11 -11.33 -7.20
N ALA A 115 15.97 -11.86 -6.75
CA ALA A 115 15.74 -12.11 -5.33
C ALA A 115 16.50 -13.37 -4.91
N SER A 116 17.20 -13.33 -3.77
CA SER A 116 17.83 -14.53 -3.24
C SER A 116 16.76 -15.53 -2.78
N GLU A 117 17.00 -16.83 -2.99
CA GLU A 117 16.09 -17.89 -2.54
C GLU A 117 15.80 -17.79 -1.04
N ALA A 118 16.81 -17.45 -0.23
CA ALA A 118 16.63 -17.23 1.21
C ALA A 118 15.68 -16.05 1.52
N ALA A 119 15.70 -14.97 0.74
CA ALA A 119 14.77 -13.85 0.91
C ALA A 119 13.36 -14.21 0.45
N LEU A 120 13.24 -14.98 -0.64
CA LEU A 120 11.96 -15.50 -1.11
C LEU A 120 11.33 -16.43 -0.07
N ASP A 121 12.09 -17.35 0.51
CA ASP A 121 11.61 -18.28 1.52
C ASP A 121 11.21 -17.56 2.81
N ALA A 122 11.97 -16.53 3.21
CA ALA A 122 11.58 -15.69 4.33
C ALA A 122 10.26 -14.96 4.07
N LEU A 123 10.12 -14.32 2.91
CA LEU A 123 8.96 -13.48 2.55
C LEU A 123 7.67 -14.30 2.34
N PHE A 124 7.80 -15.47 1.71
CA PHE A 124 6.69 -16.36 1.36
C PHE A 124 6.57 -17.55 2.33
N SER A 125 6.90 -17.33 3.61
CA SER A 125 6.59 -18.25 4.71
C SER A 125 5.40 -17.74 5.54
N PRO A 126 4.73 -18.60 6.33
CA PRO A 126 3.71 -18.15 7.28
C PRO A 126 4.23 -17.06 8.25
N ALA A 127 5.47 -17.20 8.70
CA ALA A 127 6.13 -16.20 9.55
C ALA A 127 6.36 -14.88 8.81
N GLY A 128 6.80 -14.95 7.55
CA GLY A 128 6.96 -13.77 6.68
C GLY A 128 5.66 -13.02 6.45
N GLN A 129 4.57 -13.73 6.17
CA GLN A 129 3.25 -13.11 6.01
C GLN A 129 2.77 -12.43 7.30
N HIS A 130 2.99 -13.06 8.47
CA HIS A 130 2.66 -12.43 9.75
C HIS A 130 3.50 -11.16 9.99
N GLN A 131 4.79 -11.19 9.63
CA GLN A 131 5.64 -10.01 9.71
C GLN A 131 5.17 -8.90 8.77
N LEU A 132 4.83 -9.22 7.52
CA LEU A 132 4.28 -8.24 6.56
C LEU A 132 2.96 -7.63 7.06
N ALA A 133 2.05 -8.43 7.60
CA ALA A 133 0.82 -7.94 8.20
C ALA A 133 1.10 -7.01 9.40
N THR A 134 2.07 -7.37 10.24
CA THR A 134 2.50 -6.55 11.39
C THR A 134 3.10 -5.22 10.92
N ILE A 135 3.96 -5.25 9.90
CA ILE A 135 4.58 -4.06 9.32
C ILE A 135 3.50 -3.15 8.73
N ALA A 136 2.59 -3.69 7.91
CA ALA A 136 1.48 -2.92 7.33
C ALA A 136 0.61 -2.27 8.41
N PHE A 137 0.27 -3.02 9.46
CA PHE A 137 -0.48 -2.50 10.60
C PHE A 137 0.26 -1.38 11.34
N LEU A 138 1.56 -1.54 11.61
CA LEU A 138 2.37 -0.52 12.28
C LEU A 138 2.52 0.75 11.45
N PHE A 139 2.72 0.64 10.13
CA PHE A 139 2.74 1.79 9.23
C PHE A 139 1.40 2.51 9.18
N ALA A 140 0.29 1.76 9.14
CA ALA A 140 -1.05 2.35 9.19
C ALA A 140 -1.28 3.08 10.53
N LEU A 141 -0.93 2.47 11.67
CA LEU A 141 -1.03 3.11 12.98
C LEU A 141 -0.16 4.37 13.07
N ALA A 142 1.08 4.31 12.58
CA ALA A 142 1.97 5.46 12.54
C ALA A 142 1.38 6.59 11.68
N GLY A 143 0.90 6.27 10.48
CA GLY A 143 0.24 7.23 9.59
C GLY A 143 -0.98 7.89 10.23
N MET A 144 -1.84 7.10 10.87
CA MET A 144 -3.00 7.61 11.61
C MET A 144 -2.60 8.50 12.79
N ALA A 145 -1.60 8.09 13.57
CA ALA A 145 -1.09 8.88 14.69
C ALA A 145 -0.53 10.23 14.21
N LEU A 146 0.28 10.22 13.14
CA LEU A 146 0.81 11.44 12.53
C LEU A 146 -0.32 12.35 12.03
N LEU A 147 -1.36 11.77 11.40
CA LEU A 147 -2.53 12.52 10.95
C LEU A 147 -3.28 13.19 12.10
N ILE A 148 -3.50 12.48 13.22
CA ILE A 148 -4.13 13.04 14.43
C ILE A 148 -3.30 14.22 14.96
N VAL A 149 -1.98 14.04 15.02
CA VAL A 149 -1.04 15.05 15.50
C VAL A 149 -1.09 16.33 14.65
N ILE A 150 -1.31 16.20 13.33
CA ILE A 150 -1.47 17.35 12.43
C ILE A 150 -2.93 17.73 12.18
N ARG A 151 -3.92 17.25 12.94
CA ARG A 151 -5.32 17.65 12.77
C ARG A 151 -5.52 19.18 12.68
N PRO A 152 -4.88 20.02 13.53
CA PRO A 152 -5.03 21.48 13.43
C PRO A 152 -4.48 22.08 12.12
N TYR A 153 -3.69 21.33 11.35
CA TYR A 153 -3.22 21.74 10.02
C TYR A 153 -4.38 21.86 9.02
N PHE A 154 -5.48 21.13 9.25
CA PHE A 154 -6.67 21.14 8.39
C PHE A 154 -7.77 22.10 8.87
N GLU A 155 -7.62 22.72 10.04
CA GLU A 155 -8.64 23.60 10.60
C GLU A 155 -8.63 24.98 9.90
N PRO A 156 -9.80 25.66 9.80
CA PRO A 156 -9.83 27.04 9.32
C PRO A 156 -8.99 27.90 10.27
N ARG A 157 -8.12 28.74 9.71
CA ARG A 157 -7.40 29.76 10.49
C ARG A 157 -8.29 30.96 10.78
#